data_AF-A0A7U9XED2-F1
#
_entry.id   AF-A0A7U9XED2-F1
#
_cell.length_a   1.000
_cell.length_b   1.000
_cell.length_c   1.000
_cell.angle_alpha   90.00
_cell.angle_beta   90.00
_cell.angle_gamma   90.00
#
_symmetry.space_group_name_H-M   'P 1'
#
loop_
_entity.id
_entity.type
_entity.pdbx_description
1 polymer ?
#
loop_
_entity_poly.entity_id
_entity_poly.type
_entity_poly.pdbx_seq_one_letter_code
_entity_poly.pdbx_strand_id
1 'polypeptide(L)'
;MEGLPEWKRIKPVFDKWNDILENQVTFTLEDSEKHTGAHCRRVMLYSLIIAQRQGLSEKDKDALGAAAAFHDSRRLDDWLDVGHGQRAADAYADYCKNHGFEYDRRTYAVIAYHDCSDEAGKKAITDKNLEHGLLLYEIFKDADALDRFRLAANGLDIKYLRTEEAKGLMAFAKNLIGQMQGIKPVDTPDRYLIVVDMQNDFITGALGTKEAEYMVNAAAKKAREYPGHVFFSMDTHTEDYLSTQEGKLLPIKHCVAGTKGWQLVQELAKVQAERNGAVYDKPAFASLRLAEDLKAIHKERPIKEIELIGLCTDVCVISNALLLKAYMPEVPIYVDASCCAGTTPDKHRAALQTMESCHIMQRQHDRDFEEAVEHGAV
;
A
#
# COMPACT_ATOMS: atom_id res chain seq x y z
N MET A 1 -0.34 -19.90 2.34
CA MET A 1 -1.79 -20.19 2.25
C MET A 1 -2.27 -21.21 3.29
N GLU A 2 -1.47 -22.21 3.70
CA GLU A 2 -1.91 -23.24 4.68
C GLU A 2 -2.31 -22.72 6.07
N GLY A 3 -1.83 -21.54 6.48
CA GLY A 3 -2.23 -20.88 7.73
C GLY A 3 -3.57 -20.15 7.69
N LEU A 4 -4.26 -20.11 6.55
CA LEU A 4 -5.59 -19.48 6.44
C LEU A 4 -6.68 -20.44 6.93
N PRO A 5 -7.52 -20.06 7.91
CA PRO A 5 -8.58 -20.92 8.44
C PRO A 5 -9.54 -21.44 7.36
N GLU A 6 -9.80 -20.64 6.33
CA GLU A 6 -10.71 -20.94 5.22
C GLU A 6 -10.09 -21.90 4.20
N TRP A 7 -8.75 -22.01 4.15
CA TRP A 7 -8.01 -22.65 3.04
C TRP A 7 -8.50 -24.06 2.75
N LYS A 8 -8.63 -24.90 3.80
CA LYS A 8 -9.07 -26.29 3.63
C LYS A 8 -10.43 -26.41 2.93
N ARG A 9 -11.32 -25.42 3.11
CA ARG A 9 -12.66 -25.43 2.52
C ARG A 9 -12.68 -24.84 1.11
N ILE A 10 -11.86 -23.83 0.84
CA ILE A 10 -11.84 -23.17 -0.47
C ILE A 10 -10.88 -23.83 -1.48
N LYS A 11 -9.88 -24.59 -1.00
CA LYS A 11 -8.83 -25.18 -1.83
C LYS A 11 -9.36 -26.00 -3.02
N PRO A 12 -10.39 -26.85 -2.89
CA PRO A 12 -10.88 -27.62 -4.04
C PRO A 12 -11.39 -26.73 -5.19
N VAL A 13 -12.14 -25.68 -4.86
CA VAL A 13 -12.66 -24.72 -5.84
C VAL A 13 -11.52 -23.86 -6.40
N PHE A 14 -10.60 -23.42 -5.53
CA PHE A 14 -9.43 -22.64 -5.93
C PHE A 14 -8.55 -23.42 -6.92
N ASP A 15 -8.18 -24.68 -6.60
CA ASP A 15 -7.32 -25.50 -7.45
C ASP A 15 -7.98 -25.75 -8.82
N LYS A 16 -9.29 -26.05 -8.84
CA LYS A 16 -10.06 -26.28 -10.08
C LYS A 16 -9.96 -25.07 -11.02
N TRP A 17 -10.27 -23.87 -10.53
CA TRP A 17 -10.30 -22.68 -11.39
C TRP A 17 -8.91 -22.10 -11.64
N ASN A 18 -7.95 -22.31 -10.73
CA ASN A 18 -6.56 -21.93 -10.94
C ASN A 18 -5.90 -22.76 -12.05
N ASP A 19 -6.19 -24.06 -12.11
CA ASP A 19 -5.71 -24.91 -13.20
C ASP A 19 -6.26 -24.46 -14.56
N ILE A 20 -7.56 -24.15 -14.62
CA ILE A 20 -8.19 -23.60 -15.84
C ILE A 20 -7.58 -22.25 -16.21
N LEU A 21 -7.39 -21.36 -15.24
CA LEU A 21 -6.77 -20.06 -15.43
C LEU A 21 -5.34 -20.17 -15.99
N GLU A 22 -4.52 -21.06 -15.43
CA GLU A 22 -3.10 -21.19 -15.82
C GLU A 22 -2.93 -21.93 -17.15
N ASN A 23 -3.78 -22.92 -17.45
CA ASN A 23 -3.56 -23.84 -18.56
C ASN A 23 -4.52 -23.67 -19.74
N GLN A 24 -5.65 -22.99 -19.56
CA GLN A 24 -6.73 -22.95 -20.56
C GLN A 24 -7.30 -21.55 -20.83
N VAL A 25 -7.15 -20.60 -19.93
CA VAL A 25 -7.53 -19.20 -20.17
C VAL A 25 -6.39 -18.46 -20.88
N THR A 26 -6.73 -17.84 -22.00
CA THR A 26 -5.81 -16.97 -22.76
C THR A 26 -6.12 -15.51 -22.48
N PHE A 27 -5.08 -14.70 -22.29
CA PHE A 27 -5.20 -13.25 -22.14
C PHE A 27 -4.93 -12.57 -23.47
N THR A 28 -5.78 -11.62 -23.86
CA THR A 28 -5.57 -10.85 -25.10
C THR A 28 -4.37 -9.90 -25.01
N LEU A 29 -4.05 -9.40 -23.81
CA LEU A 29 -2.82 -8.66 -23.53
C LEU A 29 -1.76 -9.62 -22.97
N GLU A 30 -0.96 -10.23 -23.84
CA GLU A 30 0.06 -11.21 -23.46
C GLU A 30 1.21 -10.58 -22.64
N ASP A 31 1.55 -9.33 -22.90
CA ASP A 31 2.65 -8.60 -22.26
C ASP A 31 2.21 -7.68 -21.10
N SER A 32 0.93 -7.75 -20.67
CA SER A 32 0.45 -6.90 -19.56
C SER A 32 1.14 -7.27 -18.25
N GLU A 33 1.73 -6.29 -17.57
CA GLU A 33 2.24 -6.47 -16.21
C GLU A 33 1.15 -6.29 -15.13
N LYS A 34 -0.04 -5.79 -15.52
CA LYS A 34 -1.11 -5.38 -14.59
C LYS A 34 -2.29 -6.34 -14.52
N HIS A 35 -2.68 -6.89 -15.67
CA HIS A 35 -3.88 -7.72 -15.86
C HIS A 35 -3.46 -9.14 -16.22
N THR A 36 -2.72 -9.76 -15.29
CA THR A 36 -2.10 -11.08 -15.47
C THR A 36 -2.94 -12.19 -14.84
N GLY A 37 -2.59 -13.44 -15.16
CA GLY A 37 -3.07 -14.60 -14.40
C GLY A 37 -2.78 -14.50 -12.90
N ALA A 38 -1.68 -13.84 -12.50
CA ALA A 38 -1.38 -13.59 -11.08
C ALA A 38 -2.40 -12.66 -10.40
N HIS A 39 -2.90 -11.63 -11.11
CA HIS A 39 -4.01 -10.79 -10.64
C HIS A 39 -5.29 -11.61 -10.46
N CYS A 40 -5.71 -12.31 -11.52
CA CYS A 40 -6.91 -13.15 -11.49
C CYS A 40 -6.88 -14.19 -10.37
N ARG A 41 -5.71 -14.78 -10.11
CA ARG A 41 -5.48 -15.74 -9.02
C ARG A 41 -5.69 -15.14 -7.63
N ARG A 42 -5.27 -13.90 -7.40
CA ARG A 42 -5.47 -13.22 -6.10
C ARG A 42 -6.92 -12.79 -5.92
N VAL A 43 -7.56 -12.27 -6.96
CA VAL A 43 -9.01 -11.98 -6.96
C VAL A 43 -9.82 -13.24 -6.66
N MET A 44 -9.42 -14.39 -7.23
CA MET A 44 -10.01 -15.70 -6.94
C MET A 44 -9.86 -16.07 -5.45
N LEU A 45 -8.66 -15.94 -4.90
CA LEU A 45 -8.42 -16.23 -3.49
C LEU A 45 -9.29 -15.35 -2.58
N TYR A 46 -9.32 -14.04 -2.80
CA TYR A 46 -10.11 -13.11 -1.99
C TYR A 46 -11.61 -13.39 -2.11
N SER A 47 -12.12 -13.61 -3.33
CA SER A 47 -13.53 -13.94 -3.57
C SER A 47 -13.96 -15.18 -2.79
N LEU A 48 -13.14 -16.24 -2.81
CA LEU A 48 -13.43 -17.49 -2.13
C LEU A 48 -13.35 -17.36 -0.60
N ILE A 49 -12.40 -16.58 -0.07
CA ILE A 49 -12.32 -16.32 1.38
C ILE A 49 -13.56 -15.56 1.85
N ILE A 50 -13.95 -14.49 1.15
CA ILE A 50 -15.14 -13.68 1.48
C ILE A 50 -16.39 -14.58 1.45
N ALA A 51 -16.58 -15.34 0.37
CA ALA A 51 -17.71 -16.27 0.24
C ALA A 51 -17.73 -17.33 1.35
N GLN A 52 -16.56 -17.87 1.73
CA GLN A 52 -16.45 -18.85 2.81
C GLN A 52 -16.78 -18.25 4.18
N ARG A 53 -16.38 -16.99 4.44
CA ARG A 53 -16.71 -16.27 5.69
C ARG A 53 -18.19 -15.94 5.80
N GLN A 54 -18.83 -15.62 4.68
CA GLN A 54 -20.28 -15.40 4.60
C GLN A 54 -21.11 -16.69 4.59
N GLY A 55 -20.48 -17.86 4.62
CA GLY A 55 -21.17 -19.16 4.66
C GLY A 55 -21.86 -19.53 3.34
N LEU A 56 -21.39 -19.00 2.21
CA LEU A 56 -21.97 -19.30 0.91
C LEU A 56 -21.75 -20.74 0.47
N SER A 57 -22.63 -21.21 -0.42
CA SER A 57 -22.64 -22.58 -0.92
C SER A 57 -21.42 -22.88 -1.80
N GLU A 58 -21.13 -24.16 -2.03
CA GLU A 58 -20.09 -24.55 -3.00
C GLU A 58 -20.44 -24.07 -4.42
N LYS A 59 -21.72 -23.99 -4.77
CA LYS A 59 -22.18 -23.48 -6.06
C LYS A 59 -21.89 -21.98 -6.22
N ASP A 60 -21.97 -21.21 -5.14
CA ASP A 60 -21.65 -19.78 -5.14
C ASP A 60 -20.14 -19.54 -5.24
N LYS A 61 -19.35 -20.36 -4.53
CA LYS A 61 -17.89 -20.35 -4.62
C LYS A 61 -17.41 -20.73 -6.01
N ASP A 62 -18.02 -21.76 -6.62
CA ASP A 62 -17.69 -22.18 -7.99
C ASP A 62 -17.97 -21.04 -8.98
N ALA A 63 -19.10 -20.34 -8.82
CA ALA A 63 -19.46 -19.21 -9.65
C ALA A 63 -18.44 -18.04 -9.55
N LEU A 64 -17.96 -17.74 -8.33
CA LEU A 64 -16.94 -16.72 -8.08
C LEU A 64 -15.55 -17.14 -8.60
N GLY A 65 -15.18 -18.41 -8.45
CA GLY A 65 -13.94 -18.95 -8.97
C GLY A 65 -13.87 -18.83 -10.50
N ALA A 66 -14.97 -19.19 -11.18
CA ALA A 66 -15.12 -19.00 -12.61
C ALA A 66 -15.05 -17.51 -13.00
N ALA A 67 -15.74 -16.63 -12.28
CA ALA A 67 -15.72 -15.19 -12.57
C ALA A 67 -14.29 -14.63 -12.49
N ALA A 68 -13.55 -14.97 -11.44
CA ALA A 68 -12.17 -14.52 -11.25
C ALA A 68 -11.23 -15.03 -12.34
N ALA A 69 -11.39 -16.27 -12.79
CA ALA A 69 -10.54 -16.85 -13.84
C ALA A 69 -10.70 -16.13 -15.19
N PHE A 70 -11.88 -15.59 -15.51
CA PHE A 70 -12.16 -15.05 -16.85
C PHE A 70 -12.23 -13.52 -16.95
N HIS A 71 -12.51 -12.79 -15.85
CA HIS A 71 -12.99 -11.41 -15.93
C HIS A 71 -12.12 -10.42 -16.73
N ASP A 72 -10.80 -10.54 -16.66
CA ASP A 72 -9.85 -9.65 -17.33
C ASP A 72 -9.24 -10.26 -18.62
N SER A 73 -9.64 -11.48 -18.99
CA SER A 73 -9.03 -12.26 -20.09
C SER A 73 -9.14 -11.61 -21.48
N ARG A 74 -10.08 -10.68 -21.67
CA ARG A 74 -10.40 -10.04 -22.96
C ARG A 74 -10.22 -8.52 -22.95
N ARG A 75 -9.30 -8.04 -22.12
CA ARG A 75 -8.83 -6.66 -22.19
C ARG A 75 -8.08 -6.37 -23.48
N LEU A 76 -8.26 -5.16 -23.99
CA LEU A 76 -7.56 -4.60 -25.14
C LEU A 76 -6.66 -3.42 -24.73
N ASP A 77 -6.81 -2.92 -23.49
CA ASP A 77 -6.02 -1.83 -22.92
C ASP A 77 -5.79 -2.04 -21.41
N ASP A 78 -4.61 -1.64 -20.93
CA ASP A 78 -4.16 -1.76 -19.53
C ASP A 78 -4.75 -0.70 -18.58
N TRP A 79 -5.51 0.25 -19.12
CA TRP A 79 -6.10 1.36 -18.41
C TRP A 79 -7.63 1.28 -18.49
N LEU A 80 -8.25 2.17 -19.28
CA LEU A 80 -9.70 2.30 -19.36
C LEU A 80 -10.23 1.56 -20.58
N ASP A 81 -10.64 0.32 -20.35
CA ASP A 81 -11.25 -0.52 -21.37
C ASP A 81 -12.72 -0.80 -21.01
N VAL A 82 -13.61 0.14 -21.32
CA VAL A 82 -15.04 -0.07 -21.04
C VAL A 82 -15.59 -1.13 -21.99
N GLY A 83 -16.25 -2.14 -21.43
CA GLY A 83 -16.85 -3.26 -22.16
C GLY A 83 -15.98 -4.52 -22.20
N HIS A 84 -14.81 -4.54 -21.56
CA HIS A 84 -14.03 -5.78 -21.44
C HIS A 84 -14.76 -6.83 -20.61
N GLY A 85 -15.57 -6.42 -19.63
CA GLY A 85 -16.40 -7.32 -18.85
C GLY A 85 -17.32 -8.15 -19.76
N GLN A 86 -18.03 -7.49 -20.69
CA GLN A 86 -18.90 -8.18 -21.64
C GLN A 86 -18.12 -9.18 -22.52
N ARG A 87 -16.97 -8.78 -23.07
CA ARG A 87 -16.15 -9.67 -23.90
C ARG A 87 -15.61 -10.87 -23.13
N ALA A 88 -15.21 -10.66 -21.88
CA ALA A 88 -14.76 -11.72 -20.99
C ALA A 88 -15.91 -12.69 -20.62
N ALA A 89 -17.13 -12.18 -20.44
CA ALA A 89 -18.30 -13.00 -20.16
C ALA A 89 -18.66 -13.89 -21.35
N ASP A 90 -18.56 -13.36 -22.57
CA ASP A 90 -18.76 -14.14 -23.80
C ASP A 90 -17.67 -15.22 -23.96
N ALA A 91 -16.42 -14.91 -23.63
CA ALA A 91 -15.34 -15.90 -23.61
C ALA A 91 -15.58 -17.02 -22.58
N TYR A 92 -16.13 -16.70 -21.41
CA TYR A 92 -16.56 -17.70 -20.43
C TYR A 92 -17.69 -18.58 -20.97
N ALA A 93 -18.71 -18.00 -21.61
CA ALA A 93 -19.82 -18.75 -22.19
C ALA A 93 -19.34 -19.72 -23.29
N ASP A 94 -18.46 -19.25 -24.17
CA ASP A 94 -17.84 -20.07 -25.21
C ASP A 94 -16.97 -21.18 -24.62
N TYR A 95 -16.20 -20.87 -23.57
CA TYR A 95 -15.41 -21.87 -22.86
C TYR A 95 -16.30 -22.98 -22.28
N CYS A 96 -17.38 -22.63 -21.59
CA CYS A 96 -18.33 -23.60 -21.05
C CYS A 96 -18.90 -24.52 -22.12
N LYS A 97 -19.33 -23.93 -23.25
CA LYS A 97 -19.88 -24.66 -24.39
C LYS A 97 -18.88 -25.64 -25.00
N ASN A 98 -17.63 -25.21 -25.18
CA ASN A 98 -16.61 -25.98 -25.89
C ASN A 98 -15.93 -27.06 -25.02
N HIS A 99 -15.94 -26.89 -23.69
CA HIS A 99 -15.26 -27.79 -22.76
C HIS A 99 -16.23 -28.59 -21.87
N GLY A 100 -17.55 -28.47 -22.10
CA GLY A 100 -18.57 -29.24 -21.40
C GLY A 100 -18.78 -28.83 -19.93
N PHE A 101 -18.47 -27.58 -19.57
CA PHE A 101 -18.77 -27.05 -18.24
C PHE A 101 -20.22 -26.53 -18.18
N GLU A 102 -20.84 -26.66 -17.00
CA GLU A 102 -22.14 -26.04 -16.75
C GLU A 102 -22.02 -24.52 -16.87
N TYR A 103 -22.90 -23.93 -17.67
CA TYR A 103 -22.98 -22.48 -17.83
C TYR A 103 -23.76 -21.87 -16.66
N ASP A 104 -23.11 -21.00 -15.89
CA ASP A 104 -23.75 -20.27 -14.80
C ASP A 104 -24.07 -18.81 -15.21
N ARG A 105 -25.36 -18.49 -15.24
CA ARG A 105 -25.87 -17.15 -15.56
C ARG A 105 -25.38 -16.08 -14.56
N ARG A 106 -25.10 -16.47 -13.33
CA ARG A 106 -24.59 -15.59 -12.26
C ARG A 106 -23.14 -15.22 -12.55
N THR A 107 -22.29 -16.21 -12.86
CA THR A 107 -20.90 -15.99 -13.29
C THR A 107 -20.85 -15.07 -14.50
N TYR A 108 -21.64 -15.37 -15.53
CA TYR A 108 -21.71 -14.53 -16.73
C TYR A 108 -22.06 -13.07 -16.38
N ALA A 109 -23.08 -12.85 -15.54
CA ALA A 109 -23.49 -11.51 -15.15
C ALA A 109 -22.44 -10.78 -14.31
N VAL A 110 -21.79 -11.47 -13.37
CA VAL A 110 -20.71 -10.89 -12.56
C VAL A 110 -19.57 -10.42 -13.46
N ILE A 111 -19.10 -11.26 -14.39
CA ILE A 111 -18.05 -10.90 -15.33
C ILE A 111 -18.50 -9.74 -16.24
N ALA A 112 -19.71 -9.82 -16.81
CA ALA A 112 -20.19 -8.87 -17.82
C ALA A 112 -20.23 -7.42 -17.33
N TYR A 113 -20.48 -7.21 -16.04
CA TYR A 113 -20.68 -5.87 -15.47
C TYR A 113 -19.60 -5.46 -14.46
N HIS A 114 -18.56 -6.26 -14.22
CA HIS A 114 -17.55 -5.92 -13.21
C HIS A 114 -16.78 -4.63 -13.54
N ASP A 115 -16.65 -4.31 -14.83
CA ASP A 115 -15.99 -3.12 -15.36
C ASP A 115 -16.88 -1.87 -15.38
N CYS A 116 -18.17 -2.04 -15.13
CA CYS A 116 -19.14 -0.96 -15.07
C CYS A 116 -19.05 -0.21 -13.73
N SER A 117 -19.62 1.00 -13.71
CA SER A 117 -19.89 1.72 -12.46
C SER A 117 -20.77 0.91 -11.53
N ASP A 118 -20.62 1.08 -10.22
CA ASP A 118 -21.43 0.38 -9.22
C ASP A 118 -22.93 0.53 -9.44
N GLU A 119 -23.40 1.75 -9.72
CA GLU A 119 -24.82 2.02 -9.97
C GLU A 119 -25.34 1.19 -11.16
N ALA A 120 -24.64 1.24 -12.29
CA ALA A 120 -25.01 0.51 -13.50
C ALA A 120 -24.96 -1.01 -13.29
N GLY A 121 -23.88 -1.53 -12.70
CA GLY A 121 -23.69 -2.97 -12.50
C GLY A 121 -24.69 -3.56 -11.51
N LYS A 122 -24.92 -2.89 -10.37
CA LYS A 122 -25.93 -3.31 -9.38
C LYS A 122 -27.32 -3.34 -10.01
N LYS A 123 -27.71 -2.28 -10.71
CA LYS A 123 -29.00 -2.22 -11.41
C LYS A 123 -29.13 -3.37 -12.42
N ALA A 124 -28.15 -3.56 -13.29
CA ALA A 124 -28.20 -4.58 -14.34
C ALA A 124 -28.32 -6.01 -13.78
N ILE A 125 -27.68 -6.29 -12.63
CA ILE A 125 -27.71 -7.61 -12.00
C ILE A 125 -29.01 -7.82 -11.21
N THR A 126 -29.49 -6.81 -10.49
CA THR A 126 -30.80 -6.84 -9.82
C THR A 126 -31.93 -7.08 -10.82
N ASP A 127 -31.91 -6.40 -11.97
CA ASP A 127 -32.93 -6.55 -13.03
C ASP A 127 -32.99 -7.97 -13.60
N LYS A 128 -31.90 -8.76 -13.54
CA LYS A 128 -31.86 -10.15 -14.00
C LYS A 128 -32.47 -11.15 -13.00
N ASN A 129 -32.74 -10.73 -11.77
CA ASN A 129 -33.34 -11.55 -10.71
C ASN A 129 -32.64 -12.92 -10.53
N LEU A 130 -31.31 -12.90 -10.44
CA LEU A 130 -30.50 -14.10 -10.27
C LEU A 130 -30.29 -14.38 -8.78
N GLU A 131 -30.47 -15.64 -8.37
CA GLU A 131 -30.20 -16.08 -6.99
C GLU A 131 -28.77 -15.72 -6.57
N HIS A 132 -28.64 -15.02 -5.44
CA HIS A 132 -27.38 -14.44 -4.94
C HIS A 132 -26.62 -13.54 -5.94
N GLY A 133 -27.18 -13.19 -7.11
CA GLY A 133 -26.44 -12.50 -8.17
C GLY A 133 -25.82 -11.18 -7.72
N LEU A 134 -26.59 -10.35 -7.02
CA LEU A 134 -26.09 -9.07 -6.48
C LEU A 134 -24.98 -9.30 -5.43
N LEU A 135 -25.17 -10.29 -4.54
CA LEU A 135 -24.20 -10.61 -3.50
C LEU A 135 -22.86 -11.07 -4.10
N LEU A 136 -22.90 -12.00 -5.07
CA LEU A 136 -21.69 -12.48 -5.74
C LEU A 136 -20.98 -11.35 -6.49
N TYR A 137 -21.73 -10.44 -7.09
CA TYR A 137 -21.16 -9.26 -7.73
C TYR A 137 -20.45 -8.32 -6.75
N GLU A 138 -21.04 -8.06 -5.59
CA GLU A 138 -20.43 -7.20 -4.57
C GLU A 138 -19.16 -7.84 -4.00
N ILE A 139 -19.20 -9.15 -3.71
CA ILE A 139 -18.02 -9.93 -3.30
C ILE A 139 -16.91 -9.85 -4.35
N PHE A 140 -17.28 -10.01 -5.62
CA PHE A 140 -16.33 -9.97 -6.72
C PHE A 140 -15.67 -8.59 -6.87
N LYS A 141 -16.47 -7.52 -6.84
CA LYS A 141 -15.95 -6.13 -6.90
C LYS A 141 -15.05 -5.82 -5.70
N ASP A 142 -15.37 -6.32 -4.52
CA ASP A 142 -14.54 -6.17 -3.33
C ASP A 142 -13.21 -6.92 -3.47
N ALA A 143 -13.24 -8.15 -3.98
CA ALA A 143 -12.05 -8.96 -4.23
C ALA A 143 -11.11 -8.33 -5.28
N ASP A 144 -11.68 -7.83 -6.38
CA ASP A 144 -10.93 -7.07 -7.39
C ASP A 144 -10.32 -5.79 -6.80
N ALA A 145 -11.10 -5.06 -5.98
CA ALA A 145 -10.62 -3.87 -5.29
C ALA A 145 -9.47 -4.17 -4.32
N LEU A 146 -9.56 -5.25 -3.53
CA LEU A 146 -8.50 -5.67 -2.60
C LEU A 146 -7.17 -5.92 -3.33
N ASP A 147 -7.22 -6.41 -4.58
CA ASP A 147 -6.00 -6.64 -5.35
C ASP A 147 -5.34 -5.35 -5.85
N ARG A 148 -5.97 -4.17 -5.69
CA ARG A 148 -5.37 -2.88 -6.07
C ARG A 148 -4.15 -2.52 -5.22
N PHE A 149 -3.94 -3.16 -4.07
CA PHE A 149 -2.68 -3.05 -3.33
C PHE A 149 -1.46 -3.46 -4.17
N ARG A 150 -1.64 -4.25 -5.24
CA ARG A 150 -0.57 -4.54 -6.21
C ARG A 150 -0.05 -3.31 -6.94
N LEU A 151 -0.93 -2.34 -7.19
CA LEU A 151 -0.65 -1.18 -8.04
C LEU A 151 0.06 -0.07 -7.25
N ALA A 152 -0.30 0.07 -5.97
CA ALA A 152 0.36 0.98 -5.02
C ALA A 152 -0.04 0.62 -3.58
N ALA A 153 0.77 1.04 -2.60
CA ALA A 153 0.45 0.87 -1.17
C ALA A 153 -0.87 1.53 -0.74
N ASN A 154 -1.34 2.51 -1.52
CA ASN A 154 -2.63 3.21 -1.39
C ASN A 154 -3.61 2.92 -2.53
N GLY A 155 -3.37 1.87 -3.33
CA GLY A 155 -4.17 1.59 -4.54
C GLY A 155 -5.65 1.27 -4.27
N LEU A 156 -6.00 0.96 -3.03
CA LEU A 156 -7.36 0.73 -2.58
C LEU A 156 -7.92 1.93 -1.81
N ASP A 157 -9.05 2.46 -2.27
CA ASP A 157 -9.92 3.34 -1.49
C ASP A 157 -11.01 2.51 -0.81
N ILE A 158 -11.01 2.54 0.52
CA ILE A 158 -11.84 1.68 1.40
C ILE A 158 -13.33 1.87 1.13
N LYS A 159 -13.75 3.04 0.63
CA LYS A 159 -15.18 3.30 0.32
C LYS A 159 -15.72 2.37 -0.77
N TYR A 160 -14.84 1.74 -1.55
CA TYR A 160 -15.22 0.77 -2.58
C TYR A 160 -15.31 -0.66 -2.06
N LEU A 161 -15.07 -0.93 -0.76
CA LEU A 161 -15.37 -2.22 -0.15
C LEU A 161 -16.80 -2.24 0.42
N ARG A 162 -17.61 -3.16 -0.09
CA ARG A 162 -19.06 -3.26 0.18
C ARG A 162 -19.37 -4.17 1.36
N THR A 163 -18.57 -5.22 1.54
CA THR A 163 -18.77 -6.25 2.56
C THR A 163 -17.85 -6.06 3.76
N GLU A 164 -18.29 -6.46 4.94
CA GLU A 164 -17.47 -6.40 6.16
C GLU A 164 -16.32 -7.42 6.11
N GLU A 165 -16.54 -8.57 5.49
CA GLU A 165 -15.51 -9.59 5.30
C GLU A 165 -14.36 -9.07 4.42
N ALA A 166 -14.65 -8.30 3.37
CA ALA A 166 -13.62 -7.69 2.54
C ALA A 166 -12.82 -6.62 3.32
N LYS A 167 -13.48 -5.79 4.12
CA LYS A 167 -12.78 -4.83 5.00
C LYS A 167 -11.86 -5.56 5.97
N GLY A 168 -12.29 -6.70 6.51
CA GLY A 168 -11.48 -7.58 7.34
C GLY A 168 -10.35 -8.32 6.62
N LEU A 169 -10.24 -8.20 5.29
CA LEU A 169 -9.17 -8.81 4.48
C LEU A 169 -8.09 -7.83 4.02
N MET A 170 -8.23 -6.52 4.30
CA MET A 170 -7.26 -5.52 3.83
C MET A 170 -5.83 -5.82 4.26
N ALA A 171 -5.61 -6.12 5.54
CA ALA A 171 -4.29 -6.47 6.07
C ALA A 171 -3.73 -7.74 5.41
N PHE A 172 -4.58 -8.75 5.22
CA PHE A 172 -4.20 -9.98 4.52
C PHE A 172 -3.81 -9.71 3.06
N ALA A 173 -4.61 -8.93 2.33
CA ALA A 173 -4.35 -8.59 0.93
C ALA A 173 -3.05 -7.80 0.78
N LYS A 174 -2.83 -6.77 1.61
CA LYS A 174 -1.60 -5.97 1.64
C LYS A 174 -0.37 -6.82 1.92
N ASN A 175 -0.46 -7.74 2.90
CA ASN A 175 0.66 -8.64 3.24
C ASN A 175 0.95 -9.66 2.13
N LEU A 176 -0.08 -10.21 1.49
CA LEU A 176 0.09 -11.19 0.42
C LEU A 176 0.85 -10.59 -0.78
N ILE A 177 0.48 -9.37 -1.19
CA ILE A 177 1.20 -8.64 -2.25
C ILE A 177 2.66 -8.39 -1.84
N GLY A 178 2.89 -7.96 -0.60
CA GLY A 178 4.24 -7.74 -0.09
C GLY A 178 5.12 -8.98 -0.20
N GLN A 179 4.61 -10.15 0.23
CA GLN A 179 5.36 -11.42 0.13
C GLN A 179 5.66 -11.84 -1.32
N MET A 180 4.76 -11.55 -2.26
CA MET A 180 4.93 -11.92 -3.68
C MET A 180 5.86 -10.99 -4.46
N GLN A 181 6.00 -9.72 -4.05
CA GLN A 181 6.92 -8.75 -4.66
C GLN A 181 8.38 -8.89 -4.16
N GLY A 182 8.72 -10.01 -3.51
CA GLY A 182 10.08 -10.23 -3.01
C GLY A 182 10.42 -9.44 -1.75
N ILE A 183 9.43 -8.85 -1.06
CA ILE A 183 9.63 -8.40 0.32
C ILE A 183 9.84 -9.65 1.17
N LYS A 184 11.10 -9.95 1.48
CA LYS A 184 11.42 -10.96 2.49
C LYS A 184 10.68 -10.57 3.77
N PRO A 185 9.91 -11.49 4.39
CA PRO A 185 9.48 -11.30 5.76
C PRO A 185 10.72 -10.95 6.57
N VAL A 186 10.79 -9.73 7.08
CA VAL A 186 11.85 -9.37 8.01
C VAL A 186 11.54 -10.15 9.27
N ASP A 187 12.35 -11.18 9.57
CA ASP A 187 12.24 -12.07 10.74
C ASP A 187 12.38 -11.34 12.09
N THR A 188 12.35 -10.00 12.08
CA THR A 188 12.15 -9.14 13.25
C THR A 188 10.91 -8.26 13.04
N PRO A 189 9.70 -8.81 13.20
CA PRO A 189 8.49 -8.01 13.07
C PRO A 189 8.30 -7.14 14.32
N ASP A 190 7.82 -5.90 14.12
CA ASP A 190 7.33 -4.92 15.12
C ASP A 190 8.16 -3.63 15.30
N ARG A 191 9.20 -3.41 14.49
CA ARG A 191 9.93 -2.13 14.45
C ARG A 191 9.65 -1.38 13.16
N TYR A 192 9.49 -0.06 13.26
CA TYR A 192 9.21 0.81 12.12
C TYR A 192 10.19 1.98 12.07
N LEU A 193 10.85 2.17 10.93
CA LEU A 193 11.57 3.38 10.60
C LEU A 193 10.72 4.25 9.69
N ILE A 194 10.56 5.51 10.05
CA ILE A 194 9.87 6.52 9.25
C ILE A 194 10.91 7.47 8.67
N VAL A 195 11.05 7.45 7.35
CA VAL A 195 11.90 8.36 6.57
C VAL A 195 11.06 9.56 6.15
N VAL A 196 11.26 10.69 6.80
CA VAL A 196 10.44 11.89 6.63
C VAL A 196 11.02 12.79 5.55
N ASP A 197 10.27 12.97 4.47
CA ASP A 197 10.42 14.05 3.47
C ASP A 197 11.84 14.19 2.88
N MET A 198 12.50 13.07 2.59
CA MET A 198 13.83 13.01 1.95
C MET A 198 13.76 13.27 0.44
N GLN A 199 13.11 14.37 0.05
CA GLN A 199 12.86 14.78 -1.33
C GLN A 199 13.94 15.74 -1.83
N ASN A 200 14.11 15.81 -3.15
CA ASN A 200 15.15 16.63 -3.77
C ASN A 200 15.07 18.11 -3.34
N ASP A 201 13.86 18.67 -3.20
CA ASP A 201 13.68 20.07 -2.81
C ASP A 201 14.17 20.39 -1.40
N PHE A 202 14.13 19.44 -0.46
CA PHE A 202 14.64 19.64 0.89
C PHE A 202 16.14 19.39 1.03
N ILE A 203 16.78 18.84 -0.01
CA ILE A 203 18.21 18.46 0.03
C ILE A 203 19.02 19.40 -0.85
N THR A 204 18.72 19.46 -2.15
CA THR A 204 19.48 20.26 -3.14
C THR A 204 18.64 21.29 -3.88
N GLY A 205 17.31 21.25 -3.74
CA GLY A 205 16.38 22.13 -4.45
C GLY A 205 15.93 23.33 -3.61
N ALA A 206 14.65 23.66 -3.72
CA ALA A 206 14.10 24.95 -3.27
C ALA A 206 14.35 25.30 -1.79
N LEU A 207 14.45 24.29 -0.93
CA LEU A 207 14.65 24.39 0.52
C LEU A 207 15.88 23.60 0.99
N GLY A 208 16.83 23.34 0.09
CA GLY A 208 18.03 22.54 0.37
C GLY A 208 19.00 23.21 1.35
N THR A 209 19.71 22.39 2.14
CA THR A 209 20.77 22.82 3.07
C THR A 209 21.99 21.90 2.99
N LYS A 210 23.16 22.39 3.44
CA LYS A 210 24.39 21.58 3.46
C LYS A 210 24.32 20.44 4.47
N GLU A 211 23.63 20.66 5.57
CA GLU A 211 23.33 19.66 6.59
C GLU A 211 22.45 18.54 6.02
N ALA A 212 21.43 18.89 5.22
CA ALA A 212 20.58 17.92 4.54
C ALA A 212 21.37 17.07 3.53
N GLU A 213 22.23 17.70 2.70
CA GLU A 213 23.13 16.99 1.78
C GLU A 213 24.06 16.01 2.51
N TYR A 214 24.67 16.44 3.62
CA TYR A 214 25.64 15.65 4.37
C TYR A 214 25.05 14.35 4.95
N MET A 215 23.80 14.40 5.42
CA MET A 215 23.18 13.26 6.12
C MET A 215 22.50 12.24 5.19
N VAL A 216 22.29 12.55 3.90
CA VAL A 216 21.59 11.66 2.94
C VAL A 216 22.15 10.24 2.95
N ASN A 217 23.47 10.10 2.88
CA ASN A 217 24.12 8.78 2.84
C ASN A 217 23.94 8.00 4.14
N ALA A 218 24.00 8.69 5.29
CA ALA A 218 23.77 8.07 6.59
C ALA A 218 22.31 7.61 6.73
N ALA A 219 21.35 8.46 6.35
CA ALA A 219 19.93 8.14 6.32
C ALA A 219 19.63 6.97 5.37
N ALA A 220 20.21 6.96 4.17
CA ALA A 220 20.07 5.88 3.19
C ALA A 220 20.64 4.56 3.73
N LYS A 221 21.82 4.60 4.34
CA LYS A 221 22.45 3.43 4.95
C LYS A 221 21.57 2.87 6.06
N LYS A 222 21.14 3.70 7.00
CA LYS A 222 20.23 3.28 8.09
C LYS A 222 18.96 2.67 7.53
N ALA A 223 18.29 3.34 6.60
CA ALA A 223 17.07 2.82 6.01
C ALA A 223 17.29 1.47 5.30
N ARG A 224 18.42 1.31 4.60
CA ARG A 224 18.79 0.04 3.95
C ARG A 224 19.12 -1.08 4.93
N GLU A 225 19.65 -0.77 6.10
CA GLU A 225 20.10 -1.76 7.10
C GLU A 225 19.08 -1.98 8.23
N TYR A 226 18.02 -1.17 8.29
CA TYR A 226 17.07 -1.18 9.40
C TYR A 226 16.45 -2.57 9.63
N PRO A 227 16.49 -3.11 10.86
CA PRO A 227 15.94 -4.43 11.20
C PRO A 227 14.43 -4.33 11.47
N GLY A 228 13.67 -3.93 10.44
CA GLY A 228 12.23 -3.72 10.52
C GLY A 228 11.63 -3.15 9.24
N HIS A 229 10.40 -2.64 9.35
CA HIS A 229 9.67 -2.00 8.26
C HIS A 229 10.18 -0.56 8.05
N VAL A 230 10.21 -0.10 6.80
CA VAL A 230 10.64 1.26 6.44
C VAL A 230 9.53 1.94 5.66
N PHE A 231 8.97 3.00 6.23
CA PHE A 231 7.95 3.84 5.61
C PHE A 231 8.54 5.21 5.25
N PHE A 232 7.95 5.86 4.26
CA PHE A 232 8.37 7.15 3.74
C PHE A 232 7.20 8.11 3.79
N SER A 233 7.42 9.35 4.22
CA SER A 233 6.49 10.44 3.93
C SER A 233 7.06 11.36 2.84
N MET A 234 6.16 11.95 2.08
CA MET A 234 6.50 12.94 1.06
C MET A 234 5.60 14.15 1.23
N ASP A 235 6.21 15.30 1.51
CA ASP A 235 5.50 16.55 1.43
C ASP A 235 5.04 16.77 -0.01
N THR A 236 3.77 17.08 -0.21
CA THR A 236 3.15 17.05 -1.53
C THR A 236 2.19 18.21 -1.69
N HIS A 237 2.60 19.19 -2.49
CA HIS A 237 1.84 20.39 -2.79
C HIS A 237 1.33 20.38 -4.23
N THR A 238 0.36 21.26 -4.52
CA THR A 238 -0.11 21.49 -5.89
C THR A 238 0.30 22.88 -6.38
N GLU A 239 -0.01 23.19 -7.64
CA GLU A 239 0.37 24.48 -8.26
C GLU A 239 -0.19 25.71 -7.52
N ASP A 240 -1.27 25.53 -6.76
CA ASP A 240 -1.93 26.54 -5.95
C ASP A 240 -1.26 26.79 -4.59
N TYR A 241 -0.11 26.17 -4.30
CA TYR A 241 0.60 26.25 -3.02
C TYR A 241 0.65 27.67 -2.42
N LEU A 242 1.02 28.68 -3.22
CA LEU A 242 1.16 30.07 -2.77
C LEU A 242 -0.17 30.71 -2.29
N SER A 243 -1.31 30.10 -2.61
CA SER A 243 -2.63 30.56 -2.16
C SER A 243 -3.02 29.98 -0.78
N THR A 244 -2.36 28.91 -0.35
CA THR A 244 -2.59 28.23 0.93
C THR A 244 -2.11 29.08 2.12
N GLN A 245 -2.44 28.67 3.34
CA GLN A 245 -1.90 29.34 4.54
C GLN A 245 -0.39 29.15 4.61
N GLU A 246 0.09 27.93 4.39
CA GLU A 246 1.51 27.61 4.44
C GLU A 246 2.29 28.41 3.40
N GLY A 247 1.84 28.41 2.14
CA GLY A 247 2.51 29.15 1.06
C GLY A 247 2.49 30.67 1.22
N LYS A 248 1.60 31.22 2.07
CA LYS A 248 1.66 32.64 2.46
C LYS A 248 2.73 32.92 3.53
N LEU A 249 3.01 31.96 4.40
CA LEU A 249 4.01 32.06 5.47
C LEU A 249 5.41 31.61 5.01
N LEU A 250 5.46 30.70 4.04
CA LEU A 250 6.65 30.20 3.34
C LEU A 250 6.42 30.37 1.84
N PRO A 251 6.64 31.57 1.26
CA PRO A 251 6.34 31.87 -0.14
C PRO A 251 7.40 31.32 -1.11
N ILE A 252 7.76 30.04 -0.94
CA ILE A 252 8.71 29.30 -1.76
C ILE A 252 8.00 28.05 -2.25
N LYS A 253 7.70 27.97 -3.55
CA LYS A 253 7.16 26.74 -4.15
C LYS A 253 8.19 25.62 -4.00
N HIS A 254 7.77 24.51 -3.43
CA HIS A 254 8.57 23.32 -3.23
C HIS A 254 7.65 22.09 -3.26
N CYS A 255 8.23 20.92 -3.51
CA CYS A 255 7.56 19.63 -3.42
C CYS A 255 6.21 19.56 -4.17
N VAL A 256 6.12 20.25 -5.32
CA VAL A 256 4.93 20.23 -6.16
C VAL A 256 4.84 18.87 -6.87
N ALA A 257 3.71 18.18 -6.71
CA ALA A 257 3.49 16.83 -7.23
C ALA A 257 3.89 16.70 -8.71
N GLY A 258 4.62 15.63 -9.04
CA GLY A 258 5.09 15.34 -10.39
C GLY A 258 6.35 16.10 -10.83
N THR A 259 6.84 17.06 -10.05
CA THR A 259 8.12 17.74 -10.34
C THR A 259 9.32 16.90 -9.89
N LYS A 260 10.52 17.23 -10.42
CA LYS A 260 11.78 16.62 -9.96
C LYS A 260 12.06 16.92 -8.49
N GLY A 261 11.75 18.15 -8.05
CA GLY A 261 11.92 18.59 -6.66
C GLY A 261 11.12 17.75 -5.66
N TRP A 262 9.92 17.32 -6.08
CA TRP A 262 9.05 16.45 -5.29
C TRP A 262 9.54 15.02 -5.14
N GLN A 263 10.33 14.48 -6.06
CA GLN A 263 10.78 13.08 -5.98
C GLN A 263 11.73 12.86 -4.78
N LEU A 264 11.72 11.64 -4.21
CA LEU A 264 12.77 11.21 -3.28
C LEU A 264 14.15 11.38 -3.91
N VAL A 265 15.14 11.72 -3.08
CA VAL A 265 16.55 11.70 -3.51
C VAL A 265 16.95 10.28 -3.93
N GLN A 266 17.82 10.18 -4.91
CA GLN A 266 18.09 8.91 -5.61
C GLN A 266 18.51 7.78 -4.66
N GLU A 267 19.29 8.09 -3.62
CA GLU A 267 19.76 7.16 -2.60
C GLU A 267 18.60 6.53 -1.84
N LEU A 268 17.60 7.33 -1.45
CA LEU A 268 16.43 6.85 -0.70
C LEU A 268 15.37 6.26 -1.62
N ALA A 269 15.25 6.73 -2.87
CA ALA A 269 14.39 6.12 -3.87
C ALA A 269 14.79 4.66 -4.15
N LYS A 270 16.10 4.39 -4.22
CA LYS A 270 16.61 3.00 -4.33
C LYS A 270 16.22 2.17 -3.12
N VAL A 271 16.41 2.68 -1.91
CA VAL A 271 16.04 1.97 -0.68
C VAL A 271 14.53 1.73 -0.60
N GLN A 272 13.72 2.71 -1.00
CA GLN A 272 12.27 2.59 -1.05
C GLN A 272 11.85 1.46 -2.00
N ALA A 273 12.45 1.38 -3.19
CA ALA A 273 12.18 0.31 -4.15
C ALA A 273 12.68 -1.07 -3.66
N GLU A 274 13.92 -1.15 -3.17
CA GLU A 274 14.54 -2.39 -2.64
C GLU A 274 13.73 -2.99 -1.48
N ARG A 275 13.17 -2.13 -0.62
CA ARG A 275 12.41 -2.55 0.56
C ARG A 275 10.89 -2.56 0.33
N ASN A 276 10.44 -2.11 -0.85
CA ASN A 276 9.04 -1.81 -1.16
C ASN A 276 8.37 -1.02 -0.02
N GLY A 277 9.04 0.03 0.44
CA GLY A 277 8.60 0.83 1.58
C GLY A 277 7.34 1.62 1.25
N ALA A 278 6.35 1.62 2.13
CA ALA A 278 5.11 2.37 1.93
C ALA A 278 5.41 3.88 1.87
N VAL A 279 4.80 4.57 0.90
CA VAL A 279 4.96 6.02 0.70
C VAL A 279 3.65 6.73 1.03
N TYR A 280 3.77 7.80 1.81
CA TYR A 280 2.66 8.60 2.30
C TYR A 280 2.80 10.05 1.85
N ASP A 281 2.13 10.39 0.75
CA ASP A 281 1.96 11.78 0.32
C ASP A 281 1.10 12.53 1.35
N LYS A 282 1.57 13.69 1.79
CA LYS A 282 0.89 14.55 2.78
C LYS A 282 0.86 16.00 2.30
N PRO A 283 -0.25 16.73 2.53
CA PRO A 283 -0.37 18.14 2.13
C PRO A 283 0.09 19.13 3.22
N ALA A 284 0.72 18.64 4.28
CA ALA A 284 1.05 19.40 5.50
C ALA A 284 2.23 18.77 6.23
N PHE A 285 2.68 19.37 7.34
CA PHE A 285 3.89 18.95 8.06
C PHE A 285 3.85 17.49 8.57
N ALA A 286 2.76 17.04 9.19
CA ALA A 286 2.59 15.65 9.64
C ALA A 286 1.63 14.87 8.75
N SER A 287 1.85 13.56 8.62
CA SER A 287 0.94 12.67 7.89
C SER A 287 -0.07 12.01 8.83
N LEU A 288 -1.30 12.52 8.83
CA LEU A 288 -2.42 11.91 9.55
C LEU A 288 -2.65 10.46 9.13
N ARG A 289 -2.60 10.22 7.81
CA ARG A 289 -2.80 8.88 7.24
C ARG A 289 -1.73 7.89 7.69
N LEU A 290 -0.46 8.32 7.75
CA LEU A 290 0.63 7.48 8.27
C LEU A 290 0.38 7.10 9.74
N ALA A 291 -0.05 8.06 10.57
CA ALA A 291 -0.35 7.82 11.97
C ALA A 291 -1.57 6.89 12.17
N GLU A 292 -2.62 7.06 11.37
CA GLU A 292 -3.80 6.19 11.36
C GLU A 292 -3.45 4.76 10.96
N ASP A 293 -2.66 4.57 9.90
CA ASP A 293 -2.20 3.26 9.44
C ASP A 293 -1.35 2.57 10.52
N LEU A 294 -0.39 3.27 11.13
CA LEU A 294 0.44 2.69 12.19
C LEU A 294 -0.38 2.35 13.45
N LYS A 295 -1.39 3.16 13.79
CA LYS A 295 -2.31 2.83 14.90
C LYS A 295 -3.15 1.59 14.60
N ALA A 296 -3.64 1.44 13.36
CA ALA A 296 -4.37 0.25 12.94
C ALA A 296 -3.46 -0.98 13.00
N ILE A 297 -2.23 -0.87 12.49
CA ILE A 297 -1.19 -1.91 12.59
C ILE A 297 -0.94 -2.28 14.06
N HIS A 298 -0.71 -1.31 14.95
CA HIS A 298 -0.44 -1.53 16.37
C HIS A 298 -1.60 -2.26 17.08
N LYS A 299 -2.85 -1.95 16.69
CA LYS A 299 -4.04 -2.62 17.23
C LYS A 299 -4.09 -4.11 16.84
N GLU A 300 -3.65 -4.45 15.64
CA GLU A 300 -3.62 -5.83 15.15
C GLU A 300 -2.41 -6.61 15.66
N ARG A 301 -1.24 -5.97 15.68
CA ARG A 301 0.02 -6.52 16.15
C ARG A 301 0.83 -5.43 16.85
N PRO A 302 1.11 -5.57 18.17
CA PRO A 302 1.80 -4.51 18.92
C PRO A 302 3.13 -4.10 18.29
N ILE A 303 3.21 -2.84 17.88
CA ILE A 303 4.46 -2.19 17.48
C ILE A 303 5.37 -2.07 18.71
N LYS A 304 6.59 -2.59 18.58
CA LYS A 304 7.64 -2.55 19.60
C LYS A 304 8.29 -1.18 19.71
N GLU A 305 8.59 -0.56 18.58
CA GLU A 305 9.14 0.80 18.53
C GLU A 305 8.96 1.44 17.16
N ILE A 306 8.94 2.76 17.16
CA ILE A 306 8.99 3.60 15.96
C ILE A 306 10.24 4.48 16.06
N GLU A 307 10.98 4.61 14.98
CA GLU A 307 12.13 5.49 14.86
C GLU A 307 11.93 6.44 13.70
N LEU A 308 12.26 7.72 13.87
CA LEU A 308 12.15 8.74 12.83
C LEU A 308 13.52 9.25 12.40
N ILE A 309 13.66 9.47 11.10
CA ILE A 309 14.77 10.18 10.46
C ILE A 309 14.25 11.12 9.38
N GLY A 310 15.07 12.06 8.90
CA GLY A 310 14.74 12.89 7.73
C GLY A 310 14.66 14.39 8.01
N LEU A 311 13.77 15.08 7.28
CA LEU A 311 13.78 16.54 7.13
C LEU A 311 12.39 17.16 7.34
N CYS A 312 12.29 18.41 7.80
CA CYS A 312 13.25 19.06 8.70
C CYS A 312 12.99 18.61 10.14
N THR A 313 14.03 18.52 10.97
CA THR A 313 13.91 18.10 12.38
C THR A 313 12.88 18.92 13.15
N ASP A 314 12.88 20.23 12.94
CA ASP A 314 12.05 21.25 13.58
C ASP A 314 10.70 21.50 12.91
N VAL A 315 10.37 20.76 11.85
CA VAL A 315 9.10 20.90 11.14
C VAL A 315 8.41 19.54 11.01
N CYS A 316 8.71 18.77 9.96
CA CYS A 316 7.99 17.55 9.65
C CYS A 316 8.37 16.38 10.57
N VAL A 317 9.64 16.25 10.97
CA VAL A 317 10.08 15.16 11.87
C VAL A 317 9.41 15.29 13.24
N ILE A 318 9.54 16.45 13.88
CA ILE A 318 8.88 16.71 15.18
C ILE A 318 7.36 16.63 15.09
N SER A 319 6.75 17.15 14.01
CA SER A 319 5.29 17.10 13.85
C SER A 319 4.78 15.66 13.72
N ASN A 320 5.45 14.81 12.93
CA ASN A 320 5.10 13.39 12.85
C ASN A 320 5.36 12.67 14.18
N ALA A 321 6.49 12.93 14.85
CA ALA A 321 6.83 12.29 16.11
C ALA A 321 5.80 12.59 17.21
N LEU A 322 5.40 13.86 17.36
CA LEU A 322 4.37 14.28 18.32
C LEU A 322 2.99 13.70 17.98
N LEU A 323 2.63 13.68 16.71
CA LEU A 323 1.37 13.08 16.24
C LEU A 323 1.32 11.58 16.57
N LEU A 324 2.40 10.85 16.28
CA LEU A 324 2.51 9.42 16.59
C LEU A 324 2.45 9.18 18.09
N LYS A 325 3.11 10.01 18.89
CA LYS A 325 3.06 9.94 20.36
C LYS A 325 1.65 10.16 20.89
N ALA A 326 0.89 11.07 20.29
CA ALA A 326 -0.51 11.29 20.65
C ALA A 326 -1.41 10.10 20.26
N TYR A 327 -1.17 9.47 19.10
CA TYR A 327 -1.96 8.32 18.62
C TYR A 327 -1.65 7.03 19.37
N MET A 328 -0.40 6.85 19.81
CA MET A 328 0.12 5.63 20.40
C MET A 328 1.02 5.97 21.61
N PRO A 329 0.44 6.43 22.74
CA PRO A 329 1.20 6.98 23.87
C PRO A 329 2.20 5.99 24.48
N GLU A 330 1.88 4.70 24.44
CA GLU A 330 2.69 3.63 25.03
C GLU A 330 3.72 3.03 24.07
N VAL A 331 3.71 3.39 22.79
CA VAL A 331 4.74 2.92 21.84
C VAL A 331 6.02 3.73 22.07
N PRO A 332 7.18 3.09 22.27
CA PRO A 332 8.46 3.76 22.27
C PRO A 332 8.72 4.44 20.92
N ILE A 333 8.99 5.75 20.96
CA ILE A 333 9.32 6.54 19.77
C ILE A 333 10.71 7.14 19.94
N TYR A 334 11.53 6.97 18.91
CA TYR A 334 12.89 7.47 18.85
C TYR A 334 13.10 8.39 17.66
N VAL A 335 14.10 9.26 17.76
CA VAL A 335 14.63 10.02 16.63
C VAL A 335 16.13 9.78 16.54
N ASP A 336 16.66 9.48 15.36
CA ASP A 336 18.12 9.50 15.16
C ASP A 336 18.56 10.86 14.63
N ALA A 337 19.13 11.65 15.53
CA ALA A 337 19.63 12.98 15.23
C ALA A 337 20.70 13.01 14.14
N SER A 338 21.53 11.95 14.03
CA SER A 338 22.59 11.86 13.01
C SER A 338 22.04 11.70 11.58
N CYS A 339 20.78 11.28 11.46
CA CYS A 339 20.06 11.11 10.21
C CYS A 339 18.97 12.19 10.03
N CYS A 340 19.10 13.31 10.73
CA CYS A 340 18.15 14.42 10.70
C CYS A 340 18.88 15.75 10.51
N ALA A 341 18.25 16.70 9.83
CA ALA A 341 18.70 18.09 9.80
C ALA A 341 17.51 19.04 9.97
N GLY A 342 17.70 20.08 10.77
CA GLY A 342 16.69 21.14 10.93
C GLY A 342 16.89 22.26 9.90
N THR A 343 15.96 23.21 9.87
CA THR A 343 16.09 24.42 9.04
C THR A 343 17.27 25.29 9.45
N THR A 344 17.71 25.18 10.71
CA THR A 344 19.02 25.64 11.21
C THR A 344 19.55 24.66 12.27
N PRO A 345 20.87 24.65 12.57
CA PRO A 345 21.42 23.84 13.66
C PRO A 345 20.78 24.11 15.02
N ASP A 346 20.44 25.37 15.31
CA ASP A 346 19.80 25.76 16.57
C ASP A 346 18.38 25.21 16.68
N LYS A 347 17.61 25.30 15.59
CA LYS A 347 16.24 24.77 15.54
C LYS A 347 16.23 23.24 15.57
N HIS A 348 17.19 22.59 14.93
CA HIS A 348 17.40 21.14 15.06
C HIS A 348 17.53 20.75 16.54
N ARG A 349 18.42 21.41 17.30
CA ARG A 349 18.59 21.13 18.73
C ARG A 349 17.34 21.44 19.55
N ALA A 350 16.68 22.56 19.29
CA ALA A 350 15.43 22.93 19.99
C ALA A 350 14.30 21.90 19.75
N ALA A 351 14.20 21.35 18.53
CA ALA A 351 13.24 20.32 18.20
C ALA A 351 13.52 19.00 18.92
N LEU A 352 14.79 18.59 18.99
CA LEU A 352 15.20 17.41 19.76
C LEU A 352 14.85 17.55 21.24
N GLN A 353 15.11 18.71 21.85
CA GLN A 353 14.74 19.00 23.25
C GLN A 353 13.22 18.98 23.48
N THR A 354 12.45 19.46 22.50
CA THR A 354 10.99 19.43 22.56
C THR A 354 10.47 17.99 22.49
N MET A 355 11.02 17.17 21.57
CA MET A 355 10.68 15.75 21.47
C MET A 355 11.03 14.98 22.75
N GLU A 356 12.20 15.25 23.34
CA GLU A 356 12.63 14.64 24.60
C GLU A 356 11.64 14.94 25.74
N SER A 357 11.16 16.19 25.83
CA SER A 357 10.12 16.59 26.80
C SER A 357 8.81 15.81 26.65
N CYS A 358 8.55 15.26 25.47
CA CYS A 358 7.38 14.42 25.17
C CYS A 358 7.69 12.92 25.22
N HIS A 359 8.82 12.53 25.83
CA HIS A 359 9.29 11.14 25.90
C HIS A 359 9.56 10.49 24.53
N ILE A 360 9.97 11.30 23.55
CA ILE A 360 10.50 10.85 22.27
C ILE A 360 12.02 10.98 22.36
N MET A 361 12.71 9.85 22.48
CA MET A 361 14.11 9.81 22.89
C MET A 361 15.05 9.81 21.69
N GLN A 362 16.23 10.41 21.83
CA GLN A 362 17.26 10.29 20.81
C GLN A 362 17.85 8.88 20.81
N ARG A 363 17.98 8.26 19.63
CA ARG A 363 18.64 6.97 19.47
C ARG A 363 20.14 7.22 19.49
N GLN A 364 20.82 6.81 20.56
CA GLN A 364 22.28 6.80 20.58
C GLN A 364 22.76 5.63 19.70
N HIS A 365 23.70 5.90 18.79
CA HIS A 365 24.53 4.83 18.24
C HIS A 365 25.41 4.31 19.38
N ASP A 366 25.67 3.00 19.40
CA ASP A 366 26.68 2.43 20.29
C ASP A 366 27.95 3.31 20.23
N ARG A 367 28.52 3.59 21.40
CA ARG A 367 29.50 4.65 21.74
C ARG A 367 30.86 4.60 21.02
N ASP A 368 30.95 4.01 19.83
CA ASP A 368 32.23 3.78 19.16
C ASP A 368 32.73 5.00 18.36
N PHE A 369 31.88 5.99 18.07
CA PHE A 369 32.29 7.17 17.28
C PHE A 369 32.86 8.32 18.12
N GLU A 370 32.41 8.50 19.36
CA GLU A 370 32.95 9.53 20.27
C GLU A 370 34.31 9.10 20.85
N GLU A 371 34.51 7.80 21.15
CA GLU A 371 35.82 7.29 21.58
C GLU A 371 36.91 7.41 20.50
N ALA A 372 36.56 7.29 19.22
CA ALA A 372 37.51 7.43 18.11
C ALA A 372 38.05 8.86 17.94
N VAL A 373 37.24 9.87 18.32
CA VAL A 373 37.63 11.29 18.27
C VAL A 373 38.36 11.72 19.54
N GLU A 374 38.01 11.18 20.71
CA GLU A 374 38.74 11.46 21.96
C GLU A 374 40.12 10.78 22.03
N HIS A 375 40.33 9.64 21.37
CA HIS A 375 41.59 8.90 21.39
C HIS A 375 42.54 9.22 20.22
N GLY A 376 42.24 10.24 19.40
CA GLY A 376 43.18 10.76 18.40
C GLY A 376 43.59 9.74 17.34
N ALA A 377 42.65 8.92 16.87
CA ALA A 377 42.88 7.96 15.79
C ALA A 377 42.17 8.40 14.49
N VAL A 378 42.45 9.61 14.02
CA VAL A 378 42.33 10.03 12.60
C VAL A 378 43.49 10.95 12.27
#